data_AF-A0A2N5ZH41-F1
#
_entry.id   AF-A0A2N5ZH41-F1
#
_cell.length_a   1.000
_cell.length_b   1.000
_cell.length_c   1.000
_cell.angle_alpha   90.00
_cell.angle_beta   90.00
_cell.angle_gamma   90.00
#
_symmetry.space_group_name_H-M   'P 1'
#
loop_
_entity.id
_entity.type
_entity.pdbx_description
1 polymer ?
#
loop_
_entity_poly.entity_id
_entity_poly.type
_entity_poly.pdbx_seq_one_letter_code
_entity_poly.pdbx_strand_id
1 'polypeptide(L)'
;MLKKIFKLFLDLVIFSIVIFYFSYSGLQKEKNVIKICIDPGHGGIPEYGDKDSGDRWCSERKKYLSWYNFGGDTEKIKERDYVLKLGKLLKKDILKLNTKEGKEEAISFLKKHKINILESHDKEMIFKPYLTRDRSADLKDKSPDVNCFYRMFDSPKDPANKDYTMEKGRLSRINDFSPQLTISLHLNFVRAESFSGMSAIFAPSYDEFAYILKNREDQDKVEEMDIVRYWNFPYKKYENGQWMINDSSTYFTGKRLDGTFIGKRNTMLSWSYNKDFEDHDQPSKFKGDYWDRERSVYERYRRKGGPEGMGGDNLFFSSELLRWVSYLMKKEDSQEIEIRDPAASDWSICLFNNSVTAGLELGNIFSTKDQTFLLENMDKISRYLSYGIYAILNGSKLEEVDYKYVPSGKKLDLFKYGEYFENSRESDGRQK
;
A
#
# COMPACT_ATOMS: atom_id res chain seq x y z
N MET A 1 -51.72 -27.42 -44.79
CA MET A 1 -51.21 -26.04 -44.63
C MET A 1 -50.85 -25.74 -43.17
N LEU A 2 -51.76 -25.94 -42.20
CA LEU A 2 -51.48 -25.71 -40.77
C LEU A 2 -50.23 -26.39 -40.21
N LYS A 3 -49.98 -27.68 -40.53
CA LYS A 3 -48.78 -28.39 -40.03
C LYS A 3 -47.45 -27.77 -40.47
N LYS A 4 -47.41 -27.17 -41.68
CA LYS A 4 -46.21 -26.47 -42.17
C LYS A 4 -46.00 -25.14 -41.46
N ILE A 5 -47.08 -24.41 -41.20
CA ILE A 5 -47.06 -23.13 -40.46
C ILE A 5 -46.60 -23.38 -39.01
N PHE A 6 -47.12 -24.42 -38.36
CA PHE A 6 -46.75 -24.78 -36.99
C PHE A 6 -45.27 -25.17 -36.88
N LYS A 7 -44.76 -25.96 -37.84
CA LYS A 7 -43.34 -26.32 -37.88
C LYS A 7 -42.44 -25.08 -38.07
N LEU A 8 -42.80 -24.18 -38.98
CA LEU A 8 -42.05 -22.96 -39.23
C LEU A 8 -42.00 -22.05 -37.98
N PHE A 9 -43.11 -21.95 -37.25
CA PHE A 9 -43.19 -21.21 -36.00
C PHE A 9 -42.31 -21.83 -34.91
N LEU A 10 -42.35 -23.16 -34.76
CA LEU A 10 -41.51 -23.87 -33.79
C LEU A 10 -40.02 -23.73 -34.10
N ASP A 11 -39.63 -23.84 -35.37
CA ASP A 11 -38.25 -23.66 -35.82
C ASP A 11 -37.75 -22.22 -35.54
N LEU A 12 -38.61 -21.21 -35.74
CA LEU A 12 -38.34 -19.81 -35.40
C LEU A 12 -38.15 -19.60 -33.89
N VAL A 13 -39.00 -20.21 -33.06
CA VAL A 13 -38.89 -20.11 -31.59
C VAL A 13 -37.60 -20.76 -31.10
N ILE A 14 -37.26 -21.95 -31.61
CA ILE A 14 -36.01 -22.64 -31.26
C ILE A 14 -34.81 -21.80 -31.70
N PHE A 15 -34.83 -21.26 -32.92
CA PHE A 15 -33.76 -20.40 -33.42
C PHE A 15 -33.60 -19.13 -32.58
N SER A 16 -34.69 -18.49 -32.16
CA SER A 16 -34.65 -17.34 -31.25
C SER A 16 -34.11 -17.70 -29.88
N ILE A 17 -34.47 -18.87 -29.30
CA ILE A 17 -33.92 -19.35 -28.03
C ILE A 17 -32.42 -19.64 -28.16
N VAL A 18 -31.99 -20.25 -29.26
CA VAL A 18 -30.57 -20.54 -29.52
C VAL A 18 -29.78 -19.24 -29.68
N ILE A 19 -30.27 -18.27 -30.46
CA ILE A 19 -29.65 -16.94 -30.56
C ILE A 19 -29.61 -16.27 -29.20
N PHE A 20 -30.70 -16.29 -28.43
CA PHE A 20 -30.74 -15.67 -27.11
C PHE A 20 -29.75 -16.35 -26.15
N TYR A 21 -29.66 -17.68 -26.18
CA TYR A 21 -28.72 -18.45 -25.37
C TYR A 21 -27.26 -18.17 -25.77
N PHE A 22 -26.95 -18.09 -27.07
CA PHE A 22 -25.60 -17.76 -27.55
C PHE A 22 -25.25 -16.28 -27.30
N SER A 23 -26.17 -15.35 -27.49
CA SER A 23 -26.00 -13.93 -27.16
C SER A 23 -25.87 -13.69 -25.65
N TYR A 24 -26.55 -14.49 -24.82
CA TYR A 24 -26.44 -14.43 -23.35
C TYR A 24 -25.14 -15.10 -22.85
N SER A 25 -24.72 -16.21 -23.45
CA SER A 25 -23.41 -16.83 -23.16
C SER A 25 -22.22 -16.02 -23.72
N GLY A 26 -22.48 -15.14 -24.68
CA GLY A 26 -21.52 -14.23 -25.33
C GLY A 26 -21.45 -12.83 -24.69
N LEU A 27 -22.30 -12.52 -23.70
CA LEU A 27 -22.04 -11.44 -22.76
C LEU A 27 -20.71 -11.78 -22.07
N GLN A 28 -19.66 -11.09 -22.51
CA GLN A 28 -18.29 -11.24 -22.03
C GLN A 28 -18.32 -11.46 -20.52
N LYS A 29 -17.70 -12.54 -20.03
CA LYS A 29 -17.27 -12.58 -18.62
C LYS A 29 -16.61 -11.24 -18.33
N GLU A 30 -17.27 -10.37 -17.57
CA GLU A 30 -16.73 -9.06 -17.24
C GLU A 30 -15.38 -9.32 -16.58
N LYS A 31 -14.31 -8.95 -17.27
CA LYS A 31 -12.95 -9.12 -16.77
C LYS A 31 -12.76 -8.10 -15.66
N ASN A 32 -12.59 -8.58 -14.43
CA ASN A 32 -12.28 -7.71 -13.31
C ASN A 32 -10.80 -7.34 -13.38
N VAL A 33 -10.50 -6.16 -13.92
CA VAL A 33 -9.13 -5.64 -13.99
C VAL A 33 -8.74 -5.07 -12.63
N ILE A 34 -7.78 -5.69 -11.97
CA ILE A 34 -7.21 -5.24 -10.70
C ILE A 34 -5.88 -4.56 -10.99
N LYS A 35 -5.84 -3.23 -10.86
CA LYS A 35 -4.62 -2.43 -10.94
C LYS A 35 -3.89 -2.51 -9.61
N ILE A 36 -2.62 -2.89 -9.67
CA ILE A 36 -1.76 -3.05 -8.51
C ILE A 36 -0.57 -2.12 -8.69
N CYS A 37 -0.33 -1.20 -7.77
CA CYS A 37 0.88 -0.40 -7.78
C CYS A 37 1.92 -1.03 -6.84
N ILE A 38 3.09 -1.36 -7.37
CA ILE A 38 4.24 -1.78 -6.57
C ILE A 38 5.12 -0.54 -6.38
N ASP A 39 5.35 -0.16 -5.13
CA ASP A 39 6.19 0.97 -4.75
C ASP A 39 7.46 0.47 -4.06
N PRO A 40 8.56 0.28 -4.80
CA PRO A 40 9.87 0.06 -4.19
C PRO A 40 10.29 1.33 -3.44
N GLY A 41 10.40 1.24 -2.12
CA GLY A 41 10.78 2.33 -1.25
C GLY A 41 12.04 3.08 -1.70
N HIS A 42 12.10 4.37 -1.42
CA HIS A 42 13.27 5.22 -1.67
C HIS A 42 13.65 5.25 -3.15
N GLY A 43 14.94 5.45 -3.47
CA GLY A 43 15.46 5.35 -4.83
C GLY A 43 16.52 6.38 -5.16
N GLY A 44 16.53 7.50 -4.44
CA GLY A 44 17.51 8.57 -4.60
C GLY A 44 18.85 8.29 -3.92
N ILE A 45 19.69 9.31 -3.85
CA ILE A 45 20.98 9.30 -3.18
C ILE A 45 20.91 10.06 -1.84
N PRO A 46 21.76 9.73 -0.85
CA PRO A 46 21.85 10.50 0.39
C PRO A 46 22.18 11.96 0.12
N GLU A 47 21.37 12.86 0.66
CA GLU A 47 21.56 14.31 0.53
C GLU A 47 21.08 14.99 1.82
N TYR A 48 21.91 15.86 2.39
CA TYR A 48 21.53 16.65 3.56
C TYR A 48 20.56 17.72 3.09
N GLY A 49 19.37 17.78 3.70
CA GLY A 49 18.38 18.76 3.26
C GLY A 49 18.75 20.18 3.67
N ASP A 50 18.61 21.10 2.72
CA ASP A 50 18.66 22.54 2.89
C ASP A 50 17.48 23.21 2.13
N LYS A 51 17.61 24.49 1.75
CA LYS A 51 16.54 25.16 0.98
C LYS A 51 16.44 24.66 -0.47
N ASP A 52 17.50 24.05 -0.99
CA ASP A 52 17.68 23.67 -2.39
C ASP A 52 17.59 22.14 -2.58
N SER A 53 17.65 21.36 -1.49
CA SER A 53 17.54 19.90 -1.47
C SER A 53 16.77 19.35 -0.26
N GLY A 54 16.02 18.24 -0.40
CA GLY A 54 15.28 17.64 0.73
C GLY A 54 14.19 16.66 0.30
N ASP A 55 13.20 16.37 1.16
CA ASP A 55 12.06 15.46 0.82
C ASP A 55 10.69 16.15 0.79
N ARG A 56 10.47 17.13 1.68
CA ARG A 56 9.16 17.81 1.83
C ARG A 56 9.22 19.25 1.37
N TRP A 57 8.88 19.52 0.12
CA TRP A 57 8.84 20.88 -0.41
C TRP A 57 7.64 21.65 0.14
N CYS A 58 7.88 22.84 0.69
CA CYS A 58 6.84 23.77 1.11
C CYS A 58 6.73 24.92 0.11
N SER A 59 5.70 24.89 -0.73
CA SER A 59 5.48 25.91 -1.78
C SER A 59 5.33 27.33 -1.22
N GLU A 60 4.67 27.48 -0.07
CA GLU A 60 4.50 28.78 0.61
C GLU A 60 5.84 29.38 1.05
N ARG A 61 6.74 28.54 1.60
CA ARG A 61 8.03 28.98 2.16
C ARG A 61 9.18 28.86 1.16
N LYS A 62 8.93 28.29 -0.02
CA LYS A 62 9.91 27.97 -1.07
C LYS A 62 11.19 27.31 -0.54
N LYS A 63 11.02 26.28 0.31
CA LYS A 63 12.13 25.50 0.88
C LYS A 63 11.69 24.08 1.21
N TYR A 64 12.66 23.17 1.33
CA TYR A 64 12.41 21.87 1.93
C TYR A 64 12.31 21.94 3.47
N LEU A 65 11.44 21.10 4.02
CA LEU A 65 11.17 21.00 5.46
C LEU A 65 11.84 19.78 6.13
N SER A 66 12.52 18.94 5.35
CA SER A 66 13.25 17.77 5.85
C SER A 66 14.31 17.31 4.88
N TRP A 67 15.28 16.59 5.43
CA TRP A 67 16.31 15.89 4.65
C TRP A 67 15.68 14.82 3.75
N TYR A 68 16.40 14.48 2.68
CA TYR A 68 15.99 13.41 1.80
C TYR A 68 16.07 12.06 2.52
N ASN A 69 14.97 11.30 2.53
CA ASN A 69 14.93 9.98 3.12
C ASN A 69 15.37 8.91 2.08
N PHE A 70 16.67 8.65 2.04
CA PHE A 70 17.27 7.70 1.07
C PHE A 70 17.15 6.23 1.48
N GLY A 71 16.64 5.93 2.67
CA GLY A 71 16.51 4.57 3.22
C GLY A 71 17.78 4.08 3.90
N GLY A 72 17.80 2.79 4.23
CA GLY A 72 18.94 2.13 4.86
C GLY A 72 19.97 1.60 3.90
N ASP A 73 21.26 1.76 4.25
CA ASP A 73 22.38 1.15 3.53
C ASP A 73 23.33 0.43 4.49
N THR A 74 23.79 -0.76 4.09
CA THR A 74 24.92 -1.51 4.67
C THR A 74 25.90 -1.92 3.57
N GLU A 75 27.03 -2.52 3.92
CA GLU A 75 27.98 -3.06 2.94
C GLU A 75 27.36 -4.15 2.04
N LYS A 76 26.42 -4.94 2.56
CA LYS A 76 25.81 -6.06 1.84
C LYS A 76 24.53 -5.68 1.10
N ILE A 77 23.70 -4.85 1.72
CA ILE A 77 22.37 -4.50 1.21
C ILE A 77 22.20 -2.99 1.23
N LYS A 78 21.79 -2.44 0.09
CA LYS A 78 21.23 -1.11 -0.04
C LYS A 78 19.72 -1.27 -0.21
N GLU A 79 18.93 -0.72 0.71
CA GLU A 79 17.48 -0.91 0.72
C GLU A 79 16.89 -0.55 -0.65
N ARG A 80 17.24 0.64 -1.17
CA ARG A 80 16.75 1.16 -2.45
C ARG A 80 16.98 0.20 -3.64
N ASP A 81 18.06 -0.56 -3.63
CA ASP A 81 18.40 -1.47 -4.73
C ASP A 81 17.74 -2.84 -4.53
N TYR A 82 17.72 -3.33 -3.29
CA TYR A 82 17.06 -4.57 -2.93
C TYR A 82 15.56 -4.53 -3.24
N VAL A 83 14.85 -3.51 -2.73
CA VAL A 83 13.40 -3.40 -2.90
C VAL A 83 13.01 -3.14 -4.35
N LEU A 84 13.87 -2.47 -5.14
CA LEU A 84 13.66 -2.32 -6.58
C LEU A 84 13.76 -3.66 -7.30
N LYS A 85 14.80 -4.44 -7.01
CA LYS A 85 15.00 -5.75 -7.64
C LYS A 85 13.84 -6.68 -7.29
N LEU A 86 13.43 -6.72 -6.03
CA LEU A 86 12.26 -7.48 -5.59
C LEU A 86 10.97 -6.98 -6.26
N GLY A 87 10.73 -5.67 -6.31
CA GLY A 87 9.55 -5.10 -6.95
C GLY A 87 9.43 -5.44 -8.44
N LYS A 88 10.55 -5.50 -9.17
CA LYS A 88 10.59 -5.96 -10.56
C LYS A 88 10.24 -7.43 -10.71
N LEU A 89 10.76 -8.29 -9.82
CA LEU A 89 10.41 -9.71 -9.79
C LEU A 89 8.93 -9.89 -9.47
N LEU A 90 8.42 -9.17 -8.46
CA LEU A 90 7.01 -9.24 -8.06
C LEU A 90 6.08 -8.82 -9.19
N LYS A 91 6.43 -7.75 -9.92
CA LYS A 91 5.70 -7.32 -11.13
C LYS A 91 5.66 -8.45 -12.16
N LYS A 92 6.78 -9.11 -12.42
CA LYS A 92 6.87 -10.24 -13.36
C LYS A 92 6.01 -11.41 -12.91
N ASP A 93 6.06 -11.78 -11.64
CA ASP A 93 5.29 -12.91 -11.11
C ASP A 93 3.78 -12.63 -11.09
N ILE A 94 3.36 -11.40 -10.77
CA ILE A 94 1.96 -10.98 -10.90
C ILE A 94 1.50 -11.04 -12.37
N LEU A 95 2.33 -10.63 -13.33
CA LEU A 95 1.99 -10.74 -14.76
C LEU A 95 1.82 -12.18 -15.22
N LYS A 96 2.59 -13.14 -14.68
CA LYS A 96 2.41 -14.57 -14.99
C LYS A 96 1.04 -15.09 -14.57
N LEU A 97 0.45 -14.56 -13.50
CA LEU A 97 -0.90 -14.96 -13.04
C LEU A 97 -2.02 -14.63 -14.04
N ASN A 98 -1.73 -13.79 -15.04
CA ASN A 98 -2.65 -13.51 -16.14
C ASN A 98 -2.61 -14.57 -17.25
N THR A 99 -1.57 -15.41 -17.30
CA THR A 99 -1.49 -16.50 -18.29
C THR A 99 -2.09 -17.78 -17.71
N LYS A 100 -2.54 -18.66 -18.61
CA LYS A 100 -3.07 -19.96 -18.20
C LYS A 100 -2.01 -20.77 -17.45
N GLU A 101 -0.80 -20.82 -17.99
CA GLU A 101 0.33 -21.58 -17.44
C GLU A 101 0.73 -21.05 -16.07
N GLY A 102 0.87 -19.73 -15.91
CA GLY A 102 1.27 -19.14 -14.62
C GLY A 102 0.19 -19.27 -13.55
N LYS A 103 -1.09 -19.21 -13.92
CA LYS A 103 -2.20 -19.48 -13.01
C LYS A 103 -2.25 -20.96 -12.60
N GLU A 104 -2.11 -21.88 -13.54
CA GLU A 104 -2.05 -23.32 -13.26
C GLU A 104 -0.85 -23.68 -12.38
N GLU A 105 0.31 -23.06 -12.61
CA GLU A 105 1.49 -23.19 -11.75
C GLU A 105 1.18 -22.75 -10.32
N ALA A 106 0.61 -21.55 -10.14
CA ALA A 106 0.26 -21.01 -8.83
C ALA A 106 -0.75 -21.90 -8.08
N ILE A 107 -1.82 -22.31 -8.76
CA ILE A 107 -2.85 -23.19 -8.17
C ILE A 107 -2.26 -24.55 -7.81
N SER A 108 -1.46 -25.14 -8.69
CA SER A 108 -0.82 -26.44 -8.44
C SER A 108 0.16 -26.37 -7.28
N PHE A 109 0.94 -25.29 -7.20
CA PHE A 109 1.84 -25.02 -6.09
C PHE A 109 1.08 -24.91 -4.76
N LEU A 110 0.03 -24.07 -4.70
CA LEU A 110 -0.78 -23.90 -3.50
C LEU A 110 -1.45 -25.21 -3.08
N LYS A 111 -1.99 -25.96 -4.05
CA LYS A 111 -2.63 -27.28 -3.81
C LYS A 111 -1.63 -28.31 -3.26
N LYS A 112 -0.39 -28.34 -3.77
CA LYS A 112 0.69 -29.19 -3.24
C LYS A 112 0.92 -28.92 -1.75
N HIS A 113 0.74 -27.69 -1.31
CA HIS A 113 0.87 -27.28 0.09
C HIS A 113 -0.45 -27.29 0.87
N LYS A 114 -1.47 -28.02 0.36
CA LYS A 114 -2.79 -28.22 1.00
C LYS A 114 -3.57 -26.91 1.18
N ILE A 115 -3.46 -26.03 0.20
CA ILE A 115 -4.16 -24.75 0.15
C ILE A 115 -5.10 -24.79 -1.05
N ASN A 116 -6.41 -24.74 -0.77
CA ASN A 116 -7.43 -24.76 -1.80
C ASN A 116 -7.93 -23.34 -2.03
N ILE A 117 -7.73 -22.81 -3.24
CA ILE A 117 -8.33 -21.54 -3.65
C ILE A 117 -9.84 -21.76 -3.78
N LEU A 118 -10.63 -20.88 -3.16
CA LEU A 118 -12.08 -21.06 -3.07
C LEU A 118 -12.85 -20.73 -4.34
N GLU A 119 -12.16 -20.26 -5.40
CA GLU A 119 -12.71 -19.79 -6.68
C GLU A 119 -14.03 -19.01 -6.54
N SER A 120 -13.98 -17.68 -6.62
CA SER A 120 -15.22 -16.96 -6.95
C SER A 120 -15.59 -17.28 -8.40
N HIS A 121 -16.60 -18.12 -8.58
CA HIS A 121 -17.15 -18.56 -9.87
C HIS A 121 -17.55 -17.43 -10.83
N ASP A 122 -17.54 -16.18 -10.39
CA ASP A 122 -18.25 -15.13 -11.13
C ASP A 122 -17.41 -14.36 -12.16
N LYS A 123 -16.10 -14.12 -11.98
CA LYS A 123 -15.31 -13.31 -12.95
C LYS A 123 -13.83 -13.64 -12.98
N GLU A 124 -13.26 -13.74 -14.19
CA GLU A 124 -11.81 -13.88 -14.37
C GLU A 124 -11.12 -12.55 -13.97
N MET A 125 -10.22 -12.61 -12.99
CA MET A 125 -9.39 -11.47 -12.60
C MET A 125 -8.19 -11.32 -13.52
N ILE A 126 -7.95 -10.09 -13.98
CA ILE A 126 -6.75 -9.70 -14.72
C ILE A 126 -5.98 -8.69 -13.90
N PHE A 127 -4.73 -9.00 -13.59
CA PHE A 127 -3.85 -8.12 -12.84
C PHE A 127 -3.12 -7.15 -13.77
N LYS A 128 -3.13 -5.87 -13.43
CA LYS A 128 -2.36 -4.84 -14.14
C LYS A 128 -1.35 -4.20 -13.18
N PRO A 129 -0.16 -4.80 -13.02
CA PRO A 129 0.84 -4.30 -12.10
C PRO A 129 1.64 -3.13 -12.69
N TYR A 130 1.80 -2.08 -11.89
CA TYR A 130 2.60 -0.90 -12.15
C TYR A 130 3.78 -0.83 -11.18
N LEU A 131 4.81 -0.07 -11.55
CA LEU A 131 5.98 0.16 -10.71
C LEU A 131 6.20 1.67 -10.61
N THR A 132 6.37 2.22 -9.41
CA THR A 132 6.55 3.67 -9.19
C THR A 132 7.88 4.21 -9.69
N ARG A 133 8.88 3.32 -9.86
CA ARG A 133 10.20 3.58 -10.44
C ARG A 133 10.80 2.30 -11.02
N ASP A 134 11.50 2.40 -12.13
CA ASP A 134 12.18 1.28 -12.79
C ASP A 134 13.71 1.28 -12.57
N ARG A 135 14.22 2.31 -11.90
CA ARG A 135 15.64 2.49 -11.57
C ARG A 135 15.82 3.09 -10.18
N SER A 136 17.05 3.04 -9.69
CA SER A 136 17.55 3.86 -8.58
C SER A 136 18.43 4.96 -9.19
N ALA A 137 18.64 6.05 -8.45
CA ALA A 137 19.58 7.09 -8.82
C ALA A 137 21.00 6.52 -8.97
N ASP A 138 21.70 6.98 -10.00
CA ASP A 138 23.13 6.72 -10.15
C ASP A 138 23.89 7.74 -9.30
N LEU A 139 24.84 7.28 -8.48
CA LEU A 139 25.73 8.16 -7.71
C LEU A 139 26.60 9.05 -8.60
N LYS A 140 26.73 8.71 -9.90
CA LYS A 140 27.43 9.51 -10.90
C LYS A 140 26.53 10.50 -11.64
N ASP A 141 25.22 10.48 -11.37
CA ASP A 141 24.27 11.42 -11.97
C ASP A 141 24.64 12.85 -11.54
N LYS A 142 24.77 13.75 -12.53
CA LYS A 142 25.12 15.16 -12.34
C LYS A 142 23.93 16.09 -12.60
N SER A 143 22.72 15.53 -12.67
CA SER A 143 21.50 16.34 -12.76
C SER A 143 21.40 17.28 -11.55
N PRO A 144 20.84 18.49 -11.74
CA PRO A 144 20.75 19.49 -10.66
C PRO A 144 20.00 18.99 -9.42
N ASP A 145 19.00 18.13 -9.63
CA ASP A 145 18.23 17.49 -8.56
C ASP A 145 17.96 16.03 -8.90
N VAL A 146 18.95 15.18 -8.61
CA VAL A 146 18.89 13.72 -8.82
C VAL A 146 17.78 13.06 -8.00
N ASN A 147 17.36 13.67 -6.89
CA ASN A 147 16.39 13.10 -5.95
C ASN A 147 14.94 13.42 -6.31
N CYS A 148 14.69 14.42 -7.15
CA CYS A 148 13.36 14.89 -7.54
C CYS A 148 12.39 13.77 -7.93
N PHE A 149 12.80 12.87 -8.82
CA PHE A 149 11.97 11.74 -9.22
C PHE A 149 11.70 10.73 -8.08
N TYR A 150 12.57 10.63 -7.09
CA TYR A 150 12.51 9.59 -6.05
C TYR A 150 11.87 10.05 -4.73
N ARG A 151 11.53 11.34 -4.62
CA ARG A 151 10.85 11.89 -3.45
C ARG A 151 9.47 11.30 -3.25
N MET A 152 9.04 11.28 -2.00
CA MET A 152 7.71 10.81 -1.63
C MET A 152 6.61 11.79 -2.08
N PHE A 153 6.87 13.08 -1.92
CA PHE A 153 5.98 14.19 -2.27
C PHE A 153 6.42 14.88 -3.56
N ASP A 154 5.53 15.68 -4.12
CA ASP A 154 5.85 16.50 -5.28
C ASP A 154 6.85 17.58 -4.89
N SER A 155 7.77 17.88 -5.79
CA SER A 155 8.82 18.86 -5.56
C SER A 155 9.13 19.64 -6.85
N PRO A 156 9.64 20.87 -6.74
CA PRO A 156 10.15 21.59 -7.90
C PRO A 156 11.28 20.80 -8.56
N LYS A 157 11.38 20.95 -9.88
CA LYS A 157 12.39 20.27 -10.70
C LYS A 157 13.81 20.69 -10.34
N ASP A 158 14.03 21.99 -10.14
CA ASP A 158 15.34 22.55 -9.81
C ASP A 158 15.19 23.90 -9.08
N PRO A 159 14.92 23.87 -7.77
CA PRO A 159 14.71 25.09 -6.99
C PRO A 159 15.97 25.95 -6.90
N ALA A 160 17.17 25.36 -6.98
CA ALA A 160 18.44 26.07 -6.95
C ALA A 160 18.57 27.04 -8.14
N ASN A 161 18.09 26.63 -9.32
CA ASN A 161 18.04 27.45 -10.53
C ASN A 161 16.68 28.17 -10.72
N LYS A 162 15.84 28.22 -9.67
CA LYS A 162 14.51 28.85 -9.68
C LYS A 162 13.53 28.22 -10.68
N ASP A 163 13.74 26.96 -11.08
CA ASP A 163 12.75 26.18 -11.81
C ASP A 163 11.80 25.52 -10.80
N TYR A 164 10.68 26.21 -10.54
CA TYR A 164 9.63 25.75 -9.64
C TYR A 164 8.55 24.91 -10.36
N THR A 165 8.84 24.41 -11.56
CA THR A 165 7.96 23.45 -12.23
C THR A 165 7.87 22.20 -11.35
N MET A 166 6.65 21.88 -10.91
CA MET A 166 6.43 20.76 -9.99
C MET A 166 6.52 19.43 -10.73
N GLU A 167 7.38 18.55 -10.24
CA GLU A 167 7.48 17.16 -10.66
C GLU A 167 6.73 16.27 -9.67
N LYS A 168 6.02 15.28 -10.20
CA LYS A 168 5.24 14.36 -9.37
C LYS A 168 6.15 13.43 -8.58
N GLY A 169 6.01 13.42 -7.26
CA GLY A 169 6.61 12.45 -6.36
C GLY A 169 5.93 11.09 -6.41
N ARG A 170 6.43 10.13 -5.62
CA ARG A 170 5.92 8.76 -5.59
C ARG A 170 4.42 8.69 -5.30
N LEU A 171 3.92 9.43 -4.31
CA LEU A 171 2.50 9.40 -3.92
C LEU A 171 1.57 9.86 -5.05
N SER A 172 1.90 10.97 -5.72
CA SER A 172 1.12 11.46 -6.85
C SER A 172 1.17 10.48 -8.03
N ARG A 173 2.32 9.87 -8.32
CA ARG A 173 2.43 8.82 -9.36
C ARG A 173 1.62 7.57 -9.02
N ILE A 174 1.57 7.16 -7.75
CA ILE A 174 0.72 6.05 -7.32
C ILE A 174 -0.76 6.40 -7.58
N ASN A 175 -1.20 7.57 -7.14
CA ASN A 175 -2.58 8.03 -7.35
C ASN A 175 -2.93 8.15 -8.84
N ASP A 176 -1.98 8.55 -9.69
CA ASP A 176 -2.16 8.56 -11.15
C ASP A 176 -2.49 7.17 -11.72
N PHE A 177 -2.02 6.08 -11.13
CA PHE A 177 -2.42 4.74 -11.60
C PHE A 177 -3.86 4.38 -11.22
N SER A 178 -4.45 5.10 -10.26
CA SER A 178 -5.74 4.79 -9.63
C SER A 178 -5.85 3.30 -9.26
N PRO A 179 -4.88 2.75 -8.49
CA PRO A 179 -4.82 1.33 -8.22
C PRO A 179 -5.87 0.93 -7.18
N GLN A 180 -6.36 -0.31 -7.25
CA GLN A 180 -7.15 -0.87 -6.14
C GLN A 180 -6.23 -1.32 -4.99
N LEU A 181 -5.01 -1.78 -5.31
CA LEU A 181 -4.01 -2.22 -4.34
C LEU A 181 -2.69 -1.48 -4.53
N THR A 182 -2.06 -1.08 -3.43
CA THR A 182 -0.65 -0.65 -3.43
C THR A 182 0.17 -1.53 -2.51
N ILE A 183 1.37 -1.90 -2.95
CA ILE A 183 2.33 -2.70 -2.18
C ILE A 183 3.60 -1.87 -2.06
N SER A 184 3.83 -1.30 -0.89
CA SER A 184 5.03 -0.53 -0.57
C SER A 184 6.06 -1.44 0.08
N LEU A 185 7.23 -1.57 -0.55
CA LEU A 185 8.29 -2.49 -0.16
C LEU A 185 9.44 -1.73 0.51
N HIS A 186 9.74 -2.10 1.75
CA HIS A 186 10.75 -1.48 2.59
C HIS A 186 11.54 -2.53 3.40
N LEU A 187 12.64 -2.09 4.01
CA LEU A 187 13.37 -2.82 5.03
C LEU A 187 13.37 -2.03 6.34
N ASN A 188 13.35 -2.75 7.46
CA ASN A 188 13.48 -2.15 8.78
C ASN A 188 14.87 -1.50 8.94
N PHE A 189 14.91 -0.28 9.47
CA PHE A 189 16.14 0.46 9.77
C PHE A 189 16.40 0.56 11.27
N VAL A 190 16.33 -0.58 11.95
CA VAL A 190 16.52 -0.65 13.41
C VAL A 190 17.97 -1.04 13.67
N ARG A 191 18.79 -0.12 14.20
CA ARG A 191 20.23 -0.33 14.48
C ARG A 191 20.50 -1.29 15.66
N ALA A 192 19.93 -2.48 15.60
CA ALA A 192 20.12 -3.57 16.53
C ALA A 192 20.14 -4.90 15.76
N GLU A 193 21.26 -5.62 15.80
CA GLU A 193 21.41 -6.88 15.07
C GLU A 193 20.42 -7.97 15.54
N SER A 194 20.05 -7.94 16.82
CA SER A 194 19.04 -8.83 17.43
C SER A 194 17.61 -8.53 16.99
N PHE A 195 17.35 -7.36 16.40
CA PHE A 195 16.05 -7.03 15.85
C PHE A 195 15.94 -7.64 14.46
N SER A 196 15.10 -8.65 14.27
CA SER A 196 14.97 -9.40 13.02
C SER A 196 13.50 -9.72 12.69
N GLY A 197 13.21 -10.09 11.45
CA GLY A 197 11.86 -10.44 11.01
C GLY A 197 11.12 -9.31 10.27
N MET A 198 9.96 -9.69 9.75
CA MET A 198 9.09 -8.84 8.94
C MET A 198 8.11 -8.07 9.82
N SER A 199 7.68 -6.88 9.40
CA SER A 199 6.62 -6.10 10.05
C SER A 199 5.70 -5.46 9.01
N ALA A 200 4.43 -5.33 9.38
CA ALA A 200 3.48 -4.52 8.64
C ALA A 200 3.52 -3.08 9.18
N ILE A 201 3.38 -2.09 8.30
CA ILE A 201 3.14 -0.70 8.70
C ILE A 201 1.72 -0.28 8.34
N PHE A 202 1.10 0.54 9.17
CA PHE A 202 -0.21 1.09 8.88
C PHE A 202 -0.39 2.49 9.48
N ALA A 203 -1.39 3.21 8.96
CA ALA A 203 -1.82 4.47 9.55
C ALA A 203 -3.16 4.27 10.28
N PRO A 204 -3.30 4.81 11.51
CA PRO A 204 -4.58 4.90 12.21
C PRO A 204 -5.64 5.63 11.38
N SER A 205 -6.91 5.43 11.71
CA SER A 205 -8.05 6.12 11.11
C SER A 205 -8.19 7.57 11.59
N TYR A 206 -8.98 8.37 10.85
CA TYR A 206 -9.34 9.74 11.26
C TYR A 206 -9.89 9.79 12.69
N ASP A 207 -10.79 8.87 13.06
CA ASP A 207 -11.45 8.87 14.37
C ASP A 207 -10.44 8.61 15.50
N GLU A 208 -9.45 7.75 15.27
CA GLU A 208 -8.39 7.46 16.23
C GLU A 208 -7.47 8.68 16.40
N PHE A 209 -6.96 9.26 15.29
CA PHE A 209 -6.19 10.51 15.35
C PHE A 209 -6.97 11.65 16.03
N ALA A 210 -8.26 11.78 15.72
CA ALA A 210 -9.13 12.81 16.31
C ALA A 210 -9.31 12.60 17.81
N TYR A 211 -9.51 11.34 18.24
CA TYR A 211 -9.62 11.00 19.65
C TYR A 211 -8.33 11.35 20.40
N ILE A 212 -7.17 10.98 19.84
CA ILE A 212 -5.86 11.29 20.44
C ILE A 212 -5.68 12.80 20.57
N LEU A 213 -5.87 13.56 19.48
CA LEU A 213 -5.65 15.00 19.51
C LEU A 213 -6.62 15.73 20.46
N LYS A 214 -7.86 15.24 20.60
CA LYS A 214 -8.86 15.77 21.53
C LYS A 214 -8.47 15.53 22.99
N ASN A 215 -7.86 14.40 23.30
CA ASN A 215 -7.49 13.99 24.65
C ASN A 215 -6.00 14.19 24.96
N ARG A 216 -5.26 14.97 24.15
CA ARG A 216 -3.81 15.16 24.27
C ARG A 216 -3.31 15.65 25.65
N GLU A 217 -4.15 16.33 26.42
CA GLU A 217 -3.84 16.82 27.77
C GLU A 217 -4.03 15.74 28.85
N ASP A 218 -4.69 14.64 28.51
CA ASP A 218 -5.00 13.50 29.38
C ASP A 218 -4.31 12.26 28.81
N GLN A 219 -3.00 12.14 29.08
CA GLN A 219 -2.15 11.09 28.53
C GLN A 219 -2.63 9.69 28.93
N ASP A 220 -3.16 9.51 30.14
CA ASP A 220 -3.66 8.23 30.62
C ASP A 220 -4.78 7.70 29.70
N LYS A 221 -5.77 8.56 29.36
CA LYS A 221 -6.85 8.18 28.41
C LYS A 221 -6.35 7.83 27.02
N VAL A 222 -5.24 8.44 26.62
CA VAL A 222 -4.61 8.21 25.32
C VAL A 222 -3.85 6.90 25.34
N GLU A 223 -3.16 6.58 26.42
CA GLU A 223 -2.38 5.33 26.61
C GLU A 223 -3.26 4.09 26.81
N GLU A 224 -4.50 4.25 27.27
CA GLU A 224 -5.49 3.16 27.37
C GLU A 224 -5.94 2.60 26.00
N MET A 225 -5.66 3.28 24.89
CA MET A 225 -6.06 2.80 23.57
C MET A 225 -5.25 1.57 23.15
N ASP A 226 -5.94 0.53 22.66
CA ASP A 226 -5.29 -0.71 22.16
C ASP A 226 -4.21 -0.45 21.10
N ILE A 227 -4.35 0.60 20.28
CA ILE A 227 -3.42 0.94 19.21
C ILE A 227 -2.06 1.46 19.73
N VAL A 228 -1.99 1.95 20.98
CA VAL A 228 -0.78 2.53 21.59
C VAL A 228 0.39 1.54 21.63
N ARG A 229 0.08 0.25 21.84
CA ARG A 229 1.12 -0.80 21.87
C ARG A 229 1.83 -1.00 20.53
N TYR A 230 1.21 -0.54 19.44
CA TYR A 230 1.74 -0.61 18.08
C TYR A 230 2.35 0.72 17.62
N TRP A 231 2.25 1.80 18.41
CA TRP A 231 2.85 3.08 18.03
C TRP A 231 4.37 2.99 18.08
N ASN A 232 5.00 3.18 16.92
CA ASN A 232 6.35 2.69 16.68
C ASN A 232 7.41 3.53 17.40
N PHE A 233 8.13 2.93 18.36
CA PHE A 233 9.58 2.69 18.32
C PHE A 233 9.94 1.58 19.33
N PRO A 234 10.63 0.49 18.92
CA PRO A 234 10.97 -0.65 19.79
C PRO A 234 11.93 -0.33 20.97
N TYR A 235 12.31 0.93 21.13
CA TYR A 235 13.34 1.36 22.09
C TYR A 235 12.78 2.04 23.35
N LYS A 236 11.55 2.56 23.33
CA LYS A 236 10.99 3.33 24.46
C LYS A 236 9.47 3.25 24.56
N LYS A 237 8.98 2.16 25.16
CA LYS A 237 7.55 1.96 25.47
C LYS A 237 6.93 3.14 26.25
N TYR A 238 7.72 3.85 27.06
CA TYR A 238 7.29 4.97 27.91
C TYR A 238 7.14 6.33 27.19
N GLU A 239 7.40 6.40 25.88
CA GLU A 239 7.20 7.65 25.09
C GLU A 239 6.10 7.51 24.02
N ASN A 240 5.48 6.33 23.89
CA ASN A 240 4.53 6.02 22.81
C ASN A 240 3.34 6.98 22.78
N GLY A 241 2.76 7.33 23.95
CA GLY A 241 1.67 8.30 24.04
C GLY A 241 2.06 9.66 23.47
N GLN A 242 3.26 10.16 23.81
CA GLN A 242 3.76 11.45 23.32
C GLN A 242 4.01 11.44 21.80
N TRP A 243 4.62 10.37 21.27
CA TRP A 243 4.80 10.20 19.82
C TRP A 243 3.45 10.17 19.09
N MET A 244 2.48 9.47 19.66
CA MET A 244 1.14 9.35 19.13
C MET A 244 0.40 10.69 19.08
N ILE A 245 0.49 11.49 20.14
CA ILE A 245 -0.07 12.85 20.16
C ILE A 245 0.63 13.72 19.11
N ASN A 246 1.95 13.60 18.98
CA ASN A 246 2.75 14.38 18.04
C ASN A 246 2.44 14.05 16.57
N ASP A 247 2.23 12.78 16.25
CA ASP A 247 1.79 12.32 14.93
C ASP A 247 0.35 12.75 14.65
N SER A 248 -0.54 12.72 15.66
CA SER A 248 -1.90 13.23 15.54
C SER A 248 -1.93 14.74 15.27
N SER A 249 -1.11 15.52 15.98
CA SER A 249 -0.92 16.95 15.73
C SER A 249 -0.44 17.19 14.29
N THR A 250 0.54 16.39 13.84
CA THR A 250 1.11 16.49 12.50
C THR A 250 0.07 16.19 11.42
N TYR A 251 -0.74 15.15 11.63
CA TYR A 251 -1.81 14.77 10.73
C TYR A 251 -2.84 15.90 10.53
N PHE A 252 -3.26 16.56 11.61
CA PHE A 252 -4.26 17.64 11.54
C PHE A 252 -3.70 18.99 11.12
N THR A 253 -2.51 19.38 11.57
CA THR A 253 -2.03 20.76 11.45
C THR A 253 -0.78 20.91 10.58
N GLY A 254 -0.14 19.79 10.22
CA GLY A 254 1.22 19.81 9.65
C GLY A 254 2.29 20.30 10.65
N LYS A 255 1.97 20.41 11.94
CA LYS A 255 2.87 20.85 13.01
C LYS A 255 3.03 19.78 14.08
N ARG A 256 4.25 19.70 14.59
CA ARG A 256 4.62 18.97 15.81
C ARG A 256 4.12 19.74 17.04
N LEU A 257 4.09 19.10 18.20
CA LEU A 257 3.59 19.72 19.45
C LEU A 257 4.46 20.89 19.94
N ASP A 258 5.74 20.89 19.60
CA ASP A 258 6.67 21.99 19.86
C ASP A 258 6.46 23.19 18.91
N GLY A 259 5.46 23.12 18.03
CA GLY A 259 5.16 24.14 17.02
C GLY A 259 6.00 24.00 15.74
N THR A 260 6.91 23.03 15.65
CA THR A 260 7.72 22.80 14.46
C THR A 260 6.82 22.45 13.27
N PHE A 261 6.77 23.33 12.28
CA PHE A 261 6.01 23.10 11.05
C PHE A 261 6.76 22.16 10.12
N ILE A 262 6.17 20.98 9.90
CA ILE A 262 6.72 19.93 9.03
C ILE A 262 5.88 19.75 7.75
N GLY A 263 4.88 20.61 7.57
CA GLY A 263 4.13 20.77 6.32
C GLY A 263 2.78 20.05 6.32
N LYS A 264 1.78 20.69 5.69
CA LYS A 264 0.49 20.06 5.39
C LYS A 264 0.67 19.14 4.19
N ARG A 265 0.94 17.88 4.46
CA ARG A 265 1.38 16.90 3.44
C ARG A 265 0.39 16.67 2.30
N ASN A 266 -0.91 16.87 2.53
CA ASN A 266 -1.92 16.79 1.47
C ASN A 266 -1.72 17.86 0.39
N THR A 267 -1.19 19.04 0.72
CA THR A 267 -0.95 20.15 -0.22
C THR A 267 0.35 19.98 -1.01
N MET A 268 1.16 18.96 -0.68
CA MET A 268 2.41 18.62 -1.37
C MET A 268 2.20 17.58 -2.48
N LEU A 269 0.95 17.38 -2.93
CA LEU A 269 0.55 16.31 -3.84
C LEU A 269 -0.31 16.84 -4.99
N SER A 270 -0.16 16.23 -6.16
CA SER A 270 -0.95 16.48 -7.36
C SER A 270 -2.13 15.52 -7.41
N TRP A 271 -3.11 15.75 -6.53
CA TRP A 271 -4.36 15.00 -6.46
C TRP A 271 -5.52 15.94 -6.13
N SER A 272 -6.74 15.44 -6.30
CA SER A 272 -8.01 16.15 -6.09
C SER A 272 -8.20 16.79 -4.72
N TYR A 273 -7.49 16.31 -3.70
CA TYR A 273 -7.62 16.72 -2.30
C TYR A 273 -6.51 17.67 -1.82
N ASN A 274 -5.73 18.27 -2.72
CA ASN A 274 -4.56 19.10 -2.36
C ASN A 274 -4.86 20.51 -1.87
N LYS A 275 -6.11 20.82 -1.55
CA LYS A 275 -6.49 22.14 -1.06
C LYS A 275 -5.95 22.36 0.35
N ASP A 276 -5.43 23.55 0.57
CA ASP A 276 -5.09 24.01 1.92
C ASP A 276 -6.36 24.13 2.78
N PHE A 277 -6.19 24.07 4.09
CA PHE A 277 -7.26 24.17 5.07
C PHE A 277 -6.81 25.02 6.26
N GLU A 278 -7.74 25.66 6.94
CA GLU A 278 -7.41 26.43 8.15
C GLU A 278 -7.05 25.52 9.32
N ASP A 279 -6.06 25.94 10.11
CA ASP A 279 -5.69 25.23 11.34
C ASP A 279 -6.77 25.43 12.40
N HIS A 280 -7.10 24.38 13.13
CA HIS A 280 -8.04 24.42 14.24
C HIS A 280 -7.56 23.57 15.42
N ASP A 281 -7.91 23.99 16.63
CA ASP A 281 -7.58 23.26 17.85
C ASP A 281 -8.47 22.02 18.09
N GLN A 282 -9.52 21.85 17.28
CA GLN A 282 -10.52 20.79 17.41
C GLN A 282 -10.67 20.02 16.10
N PRO A 283 -10.50 18.68 16.11
CA PRO A 283 -10.63 17.83 14.92
C PRO A 283 -11.92 18.03 14.11
N SER A 284 -13.06 18.29 14.78
CA SER A 284 -14.37 18.45 14.15
C SER A 284 -14.52 19.72 13.29
N LYS A 285 -13.64 20.71 13.50
CA LYS A 285 -13.64 21.98 12.80
C LYS A 285 -12.89 21.92 11.45
N PHE A 286 -12.04 20.93 11.23
CA PHE A 286 -11.34 20.74 9.96
C PHE A 286 -12.32 20.40 8.82
N LYS A 287 -12.44 21.30 7.84
CA LYS A 287 -13.35 21.21 6.67
C LYS A 287 -12.60 21.16 5.36
N GLY A 288 -13.27 20.70 4.30
CA GLY A 288 -12.77 20.65 2.94
C GLY A 288 -12.60 19.22 2.42
N ASP A 289 -12.40 19.12 1.10
CA ASP A 289 -12.43 17.86 0.36
C ASP A 289 -11.51 16.78 0.95
N TYR A 290 -10.30 17.16 1.39
CA TYR A 290 -9.36 16.26 2.06
C TYR A 290 -9.98 15.64 3.33
N TRP A 291 -10.56 16.47 4.19
CA TRP A 291 -11.13 16.01 5.44
C TRP A 291 -12.44 15.23 5.25
N ASP A 292 -13.20 15.55 4.21
CA ASP A 292 -14.39 14.78 3.83
C ASP A 292 -14.01 13.38 3.31
N ARG A 293 -12.92 13.28 2.55
CA ARG A 293 -12.29 11.99 2.22
C ARG A 293 -11.85 11.25 3.47
N GLU A 294 -11.10 11.88 4.38
CA GLU A 294 -10.61 11.25 5.62
C GLU A 294 -11.75 10.68 6.50
N ARG A 295 -12.92 11.33 6.49
CA ARG A 295 -14.12 10.89 7.22
C ARG A 295 -15.02 9.93 6.44
N SER A 296 -14.68 9.64 5.19
CA SER A 296 -15.51 8.79 4.33
C SER A 296 -15.61 7.36 4.87
N VAL A 297 -16.65 6.65 4.43
CA VAL A 297 -16.80 5.22 4.75
C VAL A 297 -15.64 4.39 4.19
N TYR A 298 -15.07 4.79 3.06
CA TYR A 298 -13.96 4.10 2.41
C TYR A 298 -12.66 4.21 3.21
N GLU A 299 -12.36 5.39 3.77
CA GLU A 299 -11.21 5.54 4.68
C GLU A 299 -11.40 4.73 5.97
N ARG A 300 -12.63 4.61 6.47
CA ARG A 300 -12.94 3.70 7.58
C ARG A 300 -12.70 2.24 7.19
N TYR A 301 -13.11 1.79 6.00
CA TYR A 301 -12.81 0.42 5.55
C TYR A 301 -11.31 0.15 5.45
N ARG A 302 -10.53 1.14 5.01
CA ARG A 302 -9.09 1.01 4.82
C ARG A 302 -8.29 1.01 6.12
N ARG A 303 -8.70 1.80 7.12
CA ARG A 303 -7.86 2.09 8.30
C ARG A 303 -8.49 1.80 9.66
N LYS A 304 -9.81 1.55 9.74
CA LYS A 304 -10.51 1.34 11.01
C LYS A 304 -11.00 -0.11 11.15
N GLY A 305 -10.78 -0.71 12.32
CA GLY A 305 -11.25 -2.07 12.61
C GLY A 305 -10.67 -3.10 11.65
N GLY A 306 -11.51 -3.96 11.08
CA GLY A 306 -11.08 -5.00 10.13
C GLY A 306 -10.71 -6.32 10.80
N PRO A 307 -10.29 -7.33 10.03
CA PRO A 307 -10.00 -8.68 10.56
C PRO A 307 -8.90 -8.74 11.63
N GLU A 308 -7.98 -7.77 11.65
CA GLU A 308 -6.91 -7.65 12.66
C GLU A 308 -7.37 -6.87 13.91
N GLY A 309 -8.63 -6.42 13.96
CA GLY A 309 -9.18 -5.61 15.04
C GLY A 309 -8.88 -4.11 14.94
N MET A 310 -7.90 -3.71 14.13
CA MET A 310 -7.52 -2.32 13.85
C MET A 310 -6.87 -2.19 12.47
N GLY A 311 -6.63 -0.95 12.01
CA GLY A 311 -5.89 -0.68 10.79
C GLY A 311 -6.59 -1.08 9.48
N GLY A 312 -7.83 -1.58 9.57
CA GLY A 312 -8.72 -1.86 8.43
C GLY A 312 -8.14 -2.85 7.42
N ASP A 313 -8.58 -2.71 6.17
CA ASP A 313 -8.08 -3.52 5.07
C ASP A 313 -6.58 -3.31 4.81
N ASN A 314 -6.00 -2.15 5.14
CA ASN A 314 -4.57 -1.90 4.96
C ASN A 314 -3.72 -2.81 5.86
N LEU A 315 -4.06 -2.89 7.15
CA LEU A 315 -3.32 -3.76 8.08
C LEU A 315 -3.59 -5.24 7.77
N PHE A 316 -4.85 -5.60 7.50
CA PHE A 316 -5.19 -6.97 7.11
C PHE A 316 -4.41 -7.43 5.87
N PHE A 317 -4.39 -6.62 4.81
CA PHE A 317 -3.69 -6.97 3.58
C PHE A 317 -2.17 -7.06 3.79
N SER A 318 -1.58 -6.13 4.54
CA SER A 318 -0.16 -6.19 4.93
C SER A 318 0.16 -7.48 5.69
N SER A 319 -0.57 -7.75 6.77
CA SER A 319 -0.33 -8.89 7.65
C SER A 319 -0.53 -10.23 6.93
N GLU A 320 -1.57 -10.35 6.11
CA GLU A 320 -1.79 -11.59 5.34
C GLU A 320 -0.66 -11.82 4.33
N LEU A 321 -0.18 -10.81 3.62
CA LEU A 321 0.96 -10.99 2.70
C LEU A 321 2.22 -11.49 3.41
N LEU A 322 2.51 -10.96 4.60
CA LEU A 322 3.64 -11.43 5.41
C LEU A 322 3.43 -12.86 5.90
N ARG A 323 2.20 -13.21 6.34
CA ARG A 323 1.84 -14.60 6.70
C ARG A 323 1.99 -15.55 5.52
N TRP A 324 1.60 -15.15 4.31
CA TRP A 324 1.77 -15.95 3.09
C TRP A 324 3.24 -16.25 2.79
N VAL A 325 4.10 -15.23 2.86
CA VAL A 325 5.55 -15.42 2.71
C VAL A 325 6.08 -16.39 3.78
N SER A 326 5.79 -16.11 5.05
CA SER A 326 6.29 -16.92 6.18
C SER A 326 5.80 -18.37 6.12
N TYR A 327 4.52 -18.57 5.84
CA TYR A 327 3.89 -19.88 5.79
C TYR A 327 4.39 -20.72 4.62
N LEU A 328 4.54 -20.14 3.43
CA LEU A 328 5.06 -20.86 2.27
C LEU A 328 6.55 -21.19 2.40
N MET A 329 7.36 -20.30 2.99
CA MET A 329 8.75 -20.61 3.36
C MET A 329 8.82 -21.80 4.32
N LYS A 330 7.95 -21.83 5.35
CA LYS A 330 7.87 -22.96 6.29
C LYS A 330 7.45 -24.25 5.58
N LYS A 331 6.50 -24.19 4.65
CA LYS A 331 5.96 -25.37 3.95
C LYS A 331 6.88 -25.93 2.87
N GLU A 332 7.66 -25.09 2.19
CA GLU A 332 8.57 -25.53 1.13
C GLU A 332 9.94 -25.92 1.68
N ASP A 333 10.48 -25.14 2.61
CA ASP A 333 11.88 -25.25 3.04
C ASP A 333 12.08 -25.48 4.54
N SER A 334 10.98 -25.62 5.31
CA SER A 334 11.03 -25.64 6.78
C SER A 334 11.64 -24.39 7.42
N GLN A 335 11.80 -23.31 6.65
CA GLN A 335 12.40 -22.07 7.09
C GLN A 335 11.37 -21.18 7.78
N GLU A 336 11.69 -20.73 8.99
CA GLU A 336 10.84 -19.84 9.77
C GLU A 336 11.39 -18.43 9.76
N ILE A 337 10.58 -17.49 9.27
CA ILE A 337 10.81 -16.06 9.43
C ILE A 337 9.84 -15.51 10.47
N GLU A 338 10.35 -14.65 11.34
CA GLU A 338 9.53 -13.99 12.35
C GLU A 338 8.69 -12.88 11.70
N ILE A 339 7.42 -12.78 12.11
CA ILE A 339 6.58 -11.59 11.88
C ILE A 339 6.44 -10.89 13.22
N ARG A 340 6.93 -9.65 13.28
CA ARG A 340 6.89 -8.72 14.41
C ARG A 340 5.50 -8.08 14.50
N ASP A 341 5.25 -7.45 15.64
CA ASP A 341 4.08 -6.59 15.78
C ASP A 341 4.07 -5.49 14.71
N PRO A 342 2.89 -5.11 14.19
CA PRO A 342 2.78 -4.04 13.22
C PRO A 342 3.14 -2.69 13.84
N ALA A 343 3.56 -1.75 13.00
CA ALA A 343 3.91 -0.39 13.39
C ALA A 343 2.87 0.63 12.91
N ALA A 344 2.26 1.33 13.86
CA ALA A 344 1.35 2.46 13.64
C ALA A 344 2.13 3.78 13.69
N SER A 345 1.86 4.67 12.74
CA SER A 345 2.28 6.09 12.74
C SER A 345 1.52 6.85 11.64
N ASP A 346 1.83 8.13 11.44
CA ASP A 346 1.26 8.96 10.38
C ASP A 346 1.92 8.70 9.00
N TRP A 347 2.20 7.43 8.68
CA TRP A 347 2.89 7.01 7.46
C TRP A 347 2.22 7.54 6.19
N SER A 348 2.93 8.39 5.45
CA SER A 348 2.39 9.10 4.30
C SER A 348 1.86 8.19 3.19
N ILE A 349 2.50 7.04 2.96
CA ILE A 349 2.05 6.05 1.96
C ILE A 349 0.68 5.44 2.28
N CYS A 350 0.38 5.25 3.56
CA CYS A 350 -0.89 4.72 4.02
C CYS A 350 -2.00 5.79 4.05
N LEU A 351 -1.63 7.06 4.28
CA LEU A 351 -2.57 8.19 4.38
C LEU A 351 -2.95 8.76 3.01
N PHE A 352 -1.97 9.03 2.15
CA PHE A 352 -2.15 9.88 0.97
C PHE A 352 -2.28 9.13 -0.35
N ASN A 353 -2.57 7.83 -0.26
CA ASN A 353 -2.85 6.97 -1.40
C ASN A 353 -4.33 6.63 -1.42
N ASN A 354 -4.98 6.60 -2.58
CA ASN A 354 -6.38 6.15 -2.75
C ASN A 354 -6.45 4.67 -3.14
N SER A 355 -5.96 3.76 -2.30
CA SER A 355 -5.96 2.31 -2.54
C SER A 355 -5.79 1.51 -1.25
N VAL A 356 -6.22 0.24 -1.21
CA VAL A 356 -5.85 -0.65 -0.10
C VAL A 356 -4.33 -0.85 -0.14
N THR A 357 -3.63 -0.39 0.90
CA THR A 357 -2.17 -0.28 0.91
C THR A 357 -1.56 -1.31 1.85
N ALA A 358 -0.75 -2.21 1.30
CA ALA A 358 0.15 -3.06 2.05
C ALA A 358 1.49 -2.35 2.25
N GLY A 359 1.82 -2.00 3.49
CA GLY A 359 3.12 -1.47 3.86
C GLY A 359 3.97 -2.58 4.47
N LEU A 360 5.01 -3.03 3.77
CA LEU A 360 5.77 -4.22 4.11
C LEU A 360 7.21 -3.86 4.44
N GLU A 361 7.64 -4.13 5.68
CA GLU A 361 9.04 -4.18 6.06
C GLU A 361 9.47 -5.65 6.07
N LEU A 362 10.32 -6.05 5.12
CA LEU A 362 10.57 -7.47 4.83
C LEU A 362 11.67 -8.12 5.69
N GLY A 363 12.29 -7.34 6.56
CA GLY A 363 13.43 -7.75 7.38
C GLY A 363 14.24 -6.53 7.81
N ASN A 364 15.11 -6.69 8.80
CA ASN A 364 16.00 -5.64 9.26
C ASN A 364 17.30 -5.61 8.47
N ILE A 365 17.60 -4.45 7.89
CA ILE A 365 18.82 -4.26 7.10
C ILE A 365 20.10 -4.42 7.94
N PHE A 366 20.04 -4.27 9.27
CA PHE A 366 21.20 -4.47 10.15
C PHE A 366 21.29 -5.86 10.78
N SER A 367 20.29 -6.73 10.58
CA SER A 367 20.37 -8.10 11.10
C SER A 367 21.04 -9.02 10.09
N THR A 368 22.18 -9.61 10.47
CA THR A 368 22.90 -10.56 9.60
C THR A 368 21.99 -11.72 9.16
N LYS A 369 21.13 -12.20 10.07
CA LYS A 369 20.15 -13.26 9.79
C LYS A 369 19.18 -12.85 8.67
N ASP A 370 18.60 -11.66 8.76
CA ASP A 370 17.65 -11.18 7.77
C ASP A 370 18.34 -10.83 6.46
N GLN A 371 19.54 -10.24 6.49
CA GLN A 371 20.32 -9.97 5.28
C GLN A 371 20.54 -11.26 4.48
N THR A 372 20.98 -12.33 5.13
CA THR A 372 21.18 -13.64 4.50
C THR A 372 19.86 -14.18 3.95
N PHE A 373 18.80 -14.19 4.76
CA PHE A 373 17.47 -14.62 4.33
C PHE A 373 17.01 -13.90 3.06
N LEU A 374 17.08 -12.57 3.08
CA LEU A 374 16.61 -11.69 2.01
C LEU A 374 17.38 -11.90 0.70
N LEU A 375 18.70 -12.05 0.78
CA LEU A 375 19.55 -12.25 -0.40
C LEU A 375 19.37 -13.64 -1.02
N GLU A 376 19.25 -14.68 -0.20
CA GLU A 376 19.14 -16.06 -0.67
C GLU A 376 17.73 -16.40 -1.19
N ASN A 377 16.69 -15.72 -0.69
CA ASN A 377 15.30 -16.10 -0.94
C ASN A 377 14.49 -15.08 -1.76
N MET A 378 15.13 -14.10 -2.40
CA MET A 378 14.44 -13.03 -3.14
C MET A 378 13.40 -13.52 -4.16
N ASP A 379 13.75 -14.53 -4.97
CA ASP A 379 12.82 -15.11 -5.95
C ASP A 379 11.62 -15.80 -5.29
N LYS A 380 11.84 -16.47 -4.14
CA LYS A 380 10.76 -17.11 -3.37
C LYS A 380 9.86 -16.07 -2.72
N ILE A 381 10.43 -15.03 -2.11
CA ILE A 381 9.66 -13.92 -1.52
C ILE A 381 8.76 -13.28 -2.58
N SER A 382 9.30 -12.97 -3.76
CA SER A 382 8.53 -12.44 -4.90
C SER A 382 7.36 -13.35 -5.27
N ARG A 383 7.65 -14.63 -5.51
CA ARG A 383 6.67 -15.65 -5.89
C ARG A 383 5.58 -15.80 -4.84
N TYR A 384 5.93 -15.91 -3.56
CA TYR A 384 4.96 -16.08 -2.47
C TYR A 384 4.12 -14.84 -2.22
N LEU A 385 4.68 -13.64 -2.38
CA LEU A 385 3.88 -12.42 -2.38
C LEU A 385 2.84 -12.47 -3.51
N SER A 386 3.23 -12.85 -4.74
CA SER A 386 2.30 -12.96 -5.86
C SER A 386 1.18 -13.99 -5.61
N TYR A 387 1.51 -15.15 -5.04
CA TYR A 387 0.55 -16.19 -4.71
C TYR A 387 -0.35 -15.77 -3.54
N GLY A 388 0.20 -15.04 -2.57
CA GLY A 388 -0.54 -14.42 -1.48
C GLY A 388 -1.57 -13.42 -2.00
N ILE A 389 -1.20 -12.52 -2.92
CA ILE A 389 -2.16 -11.61 -3.59
C ILE A 389 -3.28 -12.39 -4.26
N TYR A 390 -2.92 -13.43 -5.04
CA TYR A 390 -3.91 -14.27 -5.72
C TYR A 390 -4.87 -14.93 -4.73
N ALA A 391 -4.33 -15.51 -3.64
CA ALA A 391 -5.12 -16.21 -2.64
C ALA A 391 -6.00 -15.24 -1.83
N ILE A 392 -5.49 -14.09 -1.42
CA ILE A 392 -6.25 -13.06 -0.69
C ILE A 392 -7.42 -12.53 -1.54
N LEU A 393 -7.24 -12.34 -2.84
CA LEU A 393 -8.30 -11.83 -3.70
C LEU A 393 -9.35 -12.87 -4.08
N ASN A 394 -9.00 -14.16 -4.06
CA ASN A 394 -9.95 -15.25 -4.31
C ASN A 394 -10.57 -15.82 -3.02
N GLY A 395 -9.93 -15.62 -1.87
CA GLY A 395 -10.14 -16.43 -0.68
C GLY A 395 -9.51 -17.82 -0.83
N SER A 396 -9.11 -18.41 0.29
CA SER A 396 -8.56 -19.76 0.33
C SER A 396 -8.97 -20.51 1.58
N LYS A 397 -8.97 -21.84 1.47
CA LYS A 397 -9.11 -22.75 2.61
C LYS A 397 -7.78 -23.46 2.82
N LEU A 398 -7.24 -23.29 4.01
CA LEU A 398 -6.02 -23.93 4.46
C LEU A 398 -6.38 -25.10 5.38
N GLU A 399 -5.61 -26.18 5.34
CA GLU A 399 -5.67 -27.19 6.40
C GLU A 399 -5.12 -26.60 7.71
N GLU A 400 -5.60 -27.14 8.83
CA GLU A 400 -5.05 -26.78 10.14
C GLU A 400 -3.58 -27.22 10.22
N VAL A 401 -2.72 -26.29 10.64
CA VAL A 401 -1.29 -26.50 10.83
C VAL A 401 -0.91 -25.82 12.12
N ASP A 402 -0.13 -26.51 12.94
CA ASP A 402 0.47 -25.93 14.14
C ASP A 402 1.61 -24.98 13.74
N TYR A 403 1.26 -23.75 13.38
CA TYR A 403 2.18 -22.68 13.07
C TYR A 403 1.56 -21.31 13.36
N LYS A 404 2.31 -20.43 14.03
CA LYS A 404 1.78 -19.13 14.48
C LYS A 404 1.41 -18.14 13.37
N TYR A 405 1.94 -18.33 12.16
CA TYR A 405 1.72 -17.40 11.03
C TYR A 405 0.95 -18.04 9.88
N VAL A 406 -0.02 -18.90 10.20
CA VAL A 406 -0.94 -19.45 9.19
C VAL A 406 -1.81 -18.30 8.62
N PRO A 407 -1.86 -18.09 7.30
CA PRO A 407 -2.77 -17.13 6.68
C PRO A 407 -4.22 -17.43 7.02
N SER A 408 -5.03 -16.40 7.20
CA SER A 408 -6.44 -16.57 7.58
C SER A 408 -7.28 -17.23 6.47
N GLY A 409 -6.84 -17.09 5.21
CA GLY A 409 -7.60 -17.51 4.03
C GLY A 409 -8.81 -16.62 3.70
N LYS A 410 -9.05 -15.57 4.50
CA LYS A 410 -10.14 -14.62 4.27
C LYS A 410 -9.91 -13.83 2.98
N LYS A 411 -10.98 -13.63 2.23
CA LYS A 411 -10.96 -12.82 1.01
C LYS A 411 -10.95 -11.33 1.34
N LEU A 412 -10.09 -10.56 0.68
CA LEU A 412 -10.18 -9.10 0.67
C LEU A 412 -11.31 -8.67 -0.27
N ASP A 413 -12.38 -8.11 0.28
CA ASP A 413 -13.51 -7.61 -0.50
C ASP A 413 -13.21 -6.21 -1.05
N LEU A 414 -12.79 -6.14 -2.31
CA LEU A 414 -12.59 -4.89 -3.03
C LEU A 414 -13.89 -4.28 -3.58
N PHE A 415 -14.99 -5.04 -3.65
CA PHE A 415 -16.24 -4.54 -4.25
C PHE A 415 -16.91 -3.47 -3.39
N LYS A 416 -16.74 -3.52 -2.06
CA LYS A 416 -17.26 -2.51 -1.14
C LYS A 416 -16.73 -1.09 -1.38
N TYR A 417 -15.70 -0.93 -2.21
CA TYR A 417 -15.14 0.36 -2.58
C TYR A 417 -15.82 1.00 -3.80
N GLY A 418 -16.56 0.25 -4.61
CA GLY A 418 -17.20 0.78 -5.82
C GLY A 418 -16.23 1.60 -6.68
N GLU A 419 -16.63 2.82 -7.03
CA GLU A 419 -15.84 3.76 -7.85
C GLU A 419 -14.82 4.60 -7.04
N TYR A 420 -14.67 4.37 -5.72
CA TYR A 420 -13.79 5.18 -4.86
C TYR A 420 -12.36 5.33 -5.41
N PHE A 421 -11.82 4.27 -6.01
CA PHE A 421 -10.48 4.28 -6.58
C PHE A 421 -10.39 5.12 -7.88
N GLU A 422 -11.48 5.19 -8.65
CA GLU A 422 -11.56 5.85 -9.95
C GLU A 422 -11.88 7.35 -9.82
N ASN A 423 -12.81 7.69 -8.91
CA ASN A 423 -13.29 9.05 -8.67
C ASN A 423 -12.25 9.97 -8.01
N SER A 424 -11.08 9.43 -7.62
CA SER A 424 -9.94 10.24 -7.18
C SER A 424 -9.39 11.20 -8.25
N ARG A 425 -9.74 10.99 -9.53
CA ARG A 425 -9.37 11.87 -10.67
C ARG A 425 -10.42 12.92 -11.05
N GLU A 426 -11.70 12.72 -10.73
CA GLU A 426 -12.79 13.46 -11.39
C GLU A 426 -12.99 14.91 -10.91
N SER A 427 -12.29 15.38 -9.88
CA SER A 427 -12.35 16.81 -9.54
C SER A 427 -11.48 17.71 -10.43
N ASP A 428 -10.61 17.16 -11.28
CA ASP A 428 -9.80 17.94 -12.23
C ASP A 428 -10.60 18.36 -13.49
N GLY A 429 -11.84 17.87 -13.66
CA GLY A 429 -12.66 18.09 -14.86
C GLY A 429 -13.70 19.21 -14.77
N ARG A 430 -13.83 19.92 -13.64
CA ARG A 430 -14.74 21.06 -13.50
C ARG A 430 -13.98 22.37 -13.30
N GLN A 431 -13.19 22.73 -14.31
CA GLN A 431 -12.94 24.13 -14.63
C GLN A 431 -13.53 24.41 -16.02
N LYS A 432 -14.70 25.05 -16.03
CA LYS A 432 -15.14 25.96 -17.08
C LYS A 432 -15.34 27.32 -16.44
#